data_AF-A0A2D8XEB5-F1
#
_entry.id   AF-A0A2D8XEB5-F1
#
_cell.length_a   1.000
_cell.length_b   1.000
_cell.length_c   1.000
_cell.angle_alpha   90.00
_cell.angle_beta   90.00
_cell.angle_gamma   90.00
#
_symmetry.space_group_name_H-M   'P 1'
#
loop_
_entity.id
_entity.type
_entity.pdbx_description
1 polymer ?
#
loop_
_entity_poly.entity_id
_entity_poly.type
_entity_poly.pdbx_seq_one_letter_code
_entity_poly.pdbx_strand_id
1 'polypeptide(L)'
;MAKELNEDTGFNVSIKTLIGIGAAISTVIGMWFALQADIADAKELPKPEVGRMEFKMKDENIRQSIMNTEKNVEKLEERMIRMEDKIDRLR
;
A
#
# COMPACT_ATOMS: atom_id res chain seq x y z
N MET A 1 1.42 26.29 48.21
CA MET A 1 1.42 25.36 49.36
C MET A 1 1.14 23.96 48.82
N ALA A 2 2.19 23.28 48.38
CA ALA A 2 2.11 21.88 48.00
C ALA A 2 2.17 21.06 49.29
N LYS A 3 1.09 20.37 49.62
CA LYS A 3 1.05 19.47 50.77
C LYS A 3 1.66 18.16 50.31
N GLU A 4 2.86 17.87 50.82
CA GLU A 4 3.61 16.66 50.55
C GLU A 4 2.72 15.43 50.80
N LEU A 5 2.69 14.52 49.84
CA LEU A 5 1.98 13.26 49.92
C LEU A 5 2.77 12.33 50.85
N ASN A 6 2.25 12.08 52.06
CA ASN A 6 2.83 11.17 53.04
C ASN A 6 2.14 9.80 52.98
N GLU A 7 2.92 8.71 53.01
CA GLU A 7 2.47 7.31 52.91
C GLU A 7 1.53 6.88 54.05
N ASP A 8 1.57 7.55 55.19
CA ASP A 8 0.71 7.25 56.36
C ASP A 8 -0.69 7.89 56.30
N THR A 9 -1.01 8.66 55.26
CA THR A 9 -2.34 9.25 55.10
C THR A 9 -3.27 8.22 54.47
N GLY A 10 -3.87 7.36 55.31
CA GLY A 10 -4.87 6.37 54.89
C GLY A 10 -5.99 7.02 54.08
N PHE A 11 -5.93 6.86 52.76
CA PHE A 11 -6.96 7.33 51.85
C PHE A 11 -8.20 6.46 52.07
N ASN A 12 -9.21 6.99 52.79
CA ASN A 12 -10.52 6.35 52.94
C ASN A 12 -11.28 6.42 51.61
N VAL A 13 -10.83 5.64 50.63
CA VAL A 13 -11.49 5.54 49.33
C VAL A 13 -12.68 4.60 49.49
N SER A 14 -13.90 5.13 49.31
CA SER A 14 -15.10 4.31 49.28
C SER A 14 -15.00 3.27 48.15
N ILE A 15 -15.50 2.06 48.40
CA ILE A 15 -15.65 1.01 47.38
C ILE A 15 -16.36 1.54 46.13
N LYS A 16 -17.32 2.46 46.30
CA LYS A 16 -18.05 3.09 45.19
C LYS A 16 -17.12 3.96 44.32
N THR A 17 -16.16 4.64 44.94
CA THR A 17 -15.12 5.43 44.26
C THR A 17 -14.13 4.52 43.55
N LEU A 18 -13.73 3.39 44.15
CA LEU A 18 -12.86 2.38 43.50
C LEU A 18 -13.54 1.76 42.28
N ILE A 19 -14.83 1.42 42.37
CA ILE A 19 -15.61 0.92 41.23
C ILE A 19 -15.73 1.97 40.13
N GLY A 20 -15.96 3.24 40.49
CA GLY A 20 -16.00 4.34 39.52
C GLY A 20 -14.67 4.53 38.77
N ILE A 21 -13.55 4.45 39.49
CA ILE A 21 -12.20 4.51 38.90
C ILE A 21 -11.96 3.28 38.01
N GLY A 22 -12.35 2.09 38.47
CA GLY A 22 -12.23 0.86 37.69
C GLY A 22 -13.01 0.89 36.37
N ALA A 23 -14.23 1.44 36.40
CA ALA A 23 -15.05 1.62 35.20
C ALA A 23 -14.48 2.67 34.23
N ALA A 24 -13.91 3.76 34.77
CA ALA A 24 -13.25 4.77 33.95
C ALA A 24 -12.00 4.18 33.26
N ILE A 25 -11.18 3.43 34.00
CA ILE A 25 -9.98 2.79 33.49
C ILE A 25 -10.33 1.73 32.44
N SER A 26 -11.36 0.90 32.68
CA SER A 26 -11.78 -0.13 31.72
C SER A 26 -12.27 0.48 30.39
N THR A 27 -12.91 1.64 30.43
CA THR A 27 -13.36 2.36 29.23
C THR A 27 -12.17 2.83 28.39
N VAL A 28 -11.15 3.41 29.04
CA VAL A 28 -9.94 3.89 28.36
C VAL A 28 -9.15 2.74 27.76
N ILE A 29 -9.02 1.63 28.50
CA ILE A 29 -8.33 0.42 28.03
C ILE A 29 -9.09 -0.22 26.86
N GLY A 30 -10.42 -0.32 26.96
CA GLY A 30 -11.25 -0.84 25.87
C GLY A 30 -11.12 -0.02 24.59
N MET A 31 -11.10 1.31 24.71
CA MET A 31 -10.90 2.20 23.57
C MET A 31 -9.50 2.05 22.97
N TRP A 32 -8.47 1.90 23.80
CA TRP A 32 -7.09 1.65 23.34
C TRP A 32 -6.98 0.35 22.53
N PHE A 33 -7.58 -0.75 23.02
CA PHE A 33 -7.56 -2.03 22.30
C PHE A 33 -8.39 -2.00 21.01
N ALA A 34 -9.53 -1.30 21.00
CA ALA A 34 -10.30 -1.08 19.78
C ALA A 34 -9.48 -0.33 18.72
N LEU A 35 -8.81 0.76 19.12
CA LEU A 35 -7.90 1.49 18.24
C LEU A 35 -6.73 0.63 17.75
N GLN A 36 -6.16 -0.22 18.60
CA GLN A 36 -5.12 -1.14 18.16
C GLN A 36 -5.62 -2.15 17.11
N ALA A 37 -6.85 -2.66 17.26
CA ALA A 37 -7.47 -3.56 16.29
C ALA A 37 -7.77 -2.83 14.97
N ASP A 38 -8.37 -1.65 15.03
CA ASP A 38 -8.64 -0.82 13.86
C ASP A 38 -7.34 -0.47 13.11
N ILE A 39 -6.26 -0.18 13.83
CA ILE A 39 -4.94 0.08 13.25
C ILE A 39 -4.34 -1.18 12.62
N ALA A 40 -4.55 -2.36 13.20
CA ALA A 40 -4.08 -3.62 12.64
C ALA A 40 -4.82 -3.93 11.33
N ASP A 41 -6.14 -3.82 11.32
CA ASP A 41 -6.99 -4.04 10.15
C ASP A 41 -6.70 -3.00 9.06
N ALA A 42 -6.51 -1.74 9.44
CA ALA A 42 -6.13 -0.68 8.51
C ALA A 42 -4.71 -0.85 7.96
N LYS A 43 -3.79 -1.49 8.69
CA LYS A 43 -2.45 -1.83 8.16
C LYS A 43 -2.50 -2.94 7.12
N GLU A 44 -3.54 -3.75 7.11
CA GLU A 44 -3.78 -4.77 6.08
C GLU A 44 -4.49 -4.21 4.83
N LEU A 45 -4.91 -2.93 4.87
CA LEU A 45 -5.64 -2.26 3.79
C LEU A 45 -4.90 -0.99 3.31
N PRO A 46 -4.64 -0.83 2.01
CA PRO A 46 -5.11 -1.66 0.92
C PRO A 46 -4.24 -2.91 0.75
N LYS A 47 -4.87 -4.08 0.62
CA LYS A 47 -4.20 -5.23 0.02
C LYS A 47 -3.68 -4.79 -1.34
N PRO A 48 -2.40 -4.99 -1.68
CA PRO A 48 -1.90 -4.61 -2.98
C PRO A 48 -2.60 -5.46 -4.06
N GLU A 49 -3.58 -4.89 -4.77
CA GLU A 49 -4.03 -5.40 -6.08
C GLU A 49 -2.98 -5.13 -7.18
N VAL A 50 -1.82 -4.58 -6.82
CA VAL A 50 -0.82 -4.08 -7.76
C VAL A 50 0.18 -5.15 -8.18
N GLY A 51 0.38 -6.23 -7.43
CA GLY A 51 1.30 -7.31 -7.85
C GLY A 51 0.87 -7.95 -9.17
N ARG A 52 -0.30 -8.59 -9.23
CA ARG A 52 -0.73 -9.35 -10.41
C ARG A 52 -1.15 -8.43 -11.57
N MET A 53 -1.75 -7.27 -11.27
CA MET A 53 -2.20 -6.33 -12.29
C MET A 53 -1.02 -5.62 -12.96
N GLU A 54 -0.03 -5.12 -12.21
CA GLU A 54 1.16 -4.49 -12.80
C GLU A 54 2.00 -5.49 -13.57
N PHE A 55 2.18 -6.73 -13.08
CA PHE A 55 2.88 -7.79 -13.82
C PHE A 55 2.19 -8.09 -15.16
N LYS A 56 0.85 -8.22 -15.18
CA LYS A 56 0.10 -8.48 -16.41
C LYS A 56 0.18 -7.29 -17.38
N MET A 57 0.01 -6.08 -16.88
CA MET A 57 0.10 -4.85 -17.70
C MET A 57 1.51 -4.68 -18.27
N LYS A 58 2.57 -5.00 -17.52
CA LYS A 58 3.95 -4.99 -18.03
C LYS A 58 4.17 -6.07 -19.09
N ASP A 59 3.69 -7.30 -18.88
CA ASP A 59 3.83 -8.40 -19.86
C ASP A 59 3.14 -8.05 -21.18
N GLU A 60 1.91 -7.54 -21.11
CA GLU A 60 1.14 -7.11 -22.28
C GLU A 60 1.83 -5.96 -23.03
N ASN A 61 2.33 -4.95 -22.32
CA ASN A 61 3.03 -3.82 -22.92
C ASN A 61 4.36 -4.22 -23.58
N ILE A 62 5.12 -5.13 -22.96
CA ILE A 62 6.38 -5.64 -23.52
C ILE A 62 6.08 -6.46 -24.78
N ARG A 63 5.10 -7.37 -24.73
CA ARG A 63 4.69 -8.19 -25.88
C ARG A 63 4.21 -7.31 -27.04
N GLN A 64 3.41 -6.27 -26.77
CA GLN A 64 2.94 -5.34 -27.79
C GLN A 64 4.08 -4.51 -28.41
N SER A 65 5.04 -4.07 -27.59
CA SER A 65 6.21 -3.33 -28.07
C SER A 65 7.11 -4.19 -28.97
N ILE A 66 7.28 -5.47 -28.64
CA ILE A 66 8.03 -6.43 -29.46
C ILE A 66 7.31 -6.62 -30.81
N MET A 67 6.01 -6.94 -30.82
CA MET A 67 5.25 -7.10 -32.07
C MET A 67 5.28 -5.85 -32.96
N ASN A 68 5.22 -4.65 -32.36
CA ASN A 68 5.32 -3.41 -33.10
C ASN A 68 6.73 -3.21 -33.69
N THR A 69 7.77 -3.59 -32.95
CA THR A 69 9.16 -3.53 -33.41
C THR A 69 9.38 -4.51 -34.56
N GLU A 70 8.88 -5.74 -34.46
CA GLU A 70 8.94 -6.75 -35.53
C GLU A 70 8.29 -6.24 -36.82
N LYS A 71 7.06 -5.71 -36.73
CA LYS A 71 6.37 -5.09 -37.87
C LYS A 71 7.14 -3.92 -38.47
N ASN A 72 7.83 -3.15 -37.64
CA ASN A 72 8.65 -2.03 -38.12
C ASN A 72 9.90 -2.52 -38.88
N VAL A 73 10.50 -3.63 -38.44
CA VAL A 73 11.62 -4.28 -39.14
C VAL A 73 11.17 -4.85 -40.49
N GLU A 74 10.03 -5.54 -40.55
CA GLU A 74 9.47 -6.05 -41.80
C GLU A 74 9.19 -4.93 -42.82
N LYS A 75 8.58 -3.83 -42.37
CA LYS A 75 8.39 -2.64 -43.22
C LYS A 75 9.70 -2.00 -43.67
N LEU A 76 10.74 -2.05 -42.84
CA LEU A 76 12.06 -1.53 -43.20
C LEU A 76 12.67 -2.39 -44.31
N GLU A 77 12.57 -3.71 -44.20
CA GLU A 77 13.04 -4.67 -45.19
C GLU A 77 12.33 -4.45 -46.54
N GLU A 78 11.00 -4.36 -46.56
CA GLU A 78 10.28 -4.04 -47.80
C GLU A 78 10.72 -2.71 -48.43
N ARG A 79 10.98 -1.70 -47.60
CA ARG A 79 11.47 -0.41 -48.08
C ARG A 79 12.88 -0.54 -48.66
N MET A 80 13.74 -1.37 -48.07
CA MET A 80 15.06 -1.66 -48.61
C MET A 80 14.96 -2.33 -49.98
N ILE A 81 14.16 -3.38 -50.11
CA ILE A 81 13.94 -4.07 -51.39
C ILE A 81 13.44 -3.08 -52.45
N ARG A 82 12.43 -2.25 -52.13
CA ARG A 82 11.94 -1.22 -53.05
C ARG A 82 12.98 -0.17 -53.43
N MET A 83 13.94 0.13 -52.56
CA MET A 83 15.04 1.03 -52.86
C MET A 83 16.08 0.35 -53.75
N GLU A 84 16.41 -0.91 -53.49
CA GLU A 84 17.29 -1.74 -54.31
C GLU A 84 16.74 -1.88 -55.73
N ASP A 85 15.47 -2.26 -55.91
CA ASP A 85 14.80 -2.33 -57.21
C ASP A 85 14.81 -1.00 -57.98
N LYS A 86 14.80 0.14 -57.27
CA LYS A 86 14.90 1.47 -57.91
C LYS A 86 16.32 1.76 -58.34
N ILE A 87 17.31 1.38 -57.53
CA ILE A 87 18.74 1.55 -57.83
C ILE A 87 19.12 0.67 -59.02
N ASP A 88 18.66 -0.58 -59.07
CA ASP A 88 18.94 -1.50 -60.17
C ASP A 88 18.32 -1.05 -61.49
N ARG A 89 17.14 -0.40 -61.45
CA ARG A 89 16.53 0.21 -62.65
C ARG A 89 17.27 1.45 -63.18
N LEU A 90 18.13 2.05 -62.37
CA LEU A 90 18.95 3.21 -62.74
C LEU A 90 20.35 2.81 -63.24
N ARG A 91 20.71 1.53 -63.13
CA ARG A 91 21.91 0.93 -63.72
C ARG A 91 21.61 0.38 -65.11
#